data_AF-E7BSA7-F1
#
_entry.id   AF-E7BSA7-F1
#
_cell.length_a   1.000
_cell.length_b   1.000
_cell.length_c   1.000
_cell.angle_alpha   90.00
_cell.angle_beta   90.00
_cell.angle_gamma   90.00
#
_symmetry.space_group_name_H-M   'P 1'
#
loop_
_entity.id
_entity.type
_entity.pdbx_description
1 polymer ?
#
loop_
_entity_poly.entity_id
_entity_poly.type
_entity_poly.pdbx_seq_one_letter_code
_entity_poly.pdbx_strand_id
1 'polypeptide(L)'
;TCQCFGNFMGFNCGSCKFGFRGPRCTERRLLVRRNIFDLSVPEKNKFLAYLTLAKHTTSPDYVIPTGTYGQMNQGTTPLFSDVSVYDLFVWMHYYVSRDTLLGDSEVWRDIDFAHEAPGFLPWHRLFLLLWEEEIQKLTGDENFTIPYWDWRDAENCDVCTDEYMGGRNPANPNLLSPASFFSSWQV
;
A
#
# COMPACT_ATOMS: atom_id res chain seq x y z
N THR A 1 -10.10 2.82 -20.87
CA THR A 1 -8.92 2.25 -20.19
C THR A 1 -8.12 1.42 -21.17
N CYS A 2 -6.81 1.24 -20.95
CA CYS A 2 -5.95 0.42 -21.81
C CYS A 2 -6.31 -1.07 -21.70
N GLN A 3 -6.19 -1.79 -22.82
CA GLN A 3 -6.31 -3.25 -22.87
C GLN A 3 -4.99 -3.83 -23.34
N CYS A 4 -4.30 -4.53 -22.44
CA CYS A 4 -2.96 -5.04 -22.69
C CYS A 4 -3.01 -6.45 -23.30
N PHE A 5 -2.15 -6.69 -24.30
CA PHE A 5 -2.05 -7.99 -24.97
C PHE A 5 -1.20 -8.98 -24.18
N GLY A 6 -1.48 -10.28 -24.27
CA GLY A 6 -0.66 -11.34 -23.69
C GLY A 6 -0.45 -11.19 -22.18
N ASN A 7 0.81 -11.12 -21.74
CA ASN A 7 1.21 -11.00 -20.33
C ASN A 7 1.59 -9.56 -19.91
N PHE A 8 1.33 -8.57 -20.76
CA PHE A 8 1.51 -7.17 -20.38
C PHE A 8 0.36 -6.68 -19.49
N MET A 9 0.63 -5.70 -18.62
CA MET A 9 -0.32 -5.02 -17.75
C MET A 9 0.13 -3.60 -17.40
N GLY A 10 -0.59 -2.94 -16.48
CA GLY A 10 -0.31 -1.58 -16.02
C GLY A 10 -1.15 -0.55 -16.78
N PHE A 11 -1.18 0.69 -16.27
CA PHE A 11 -2.02 1.75 -16.83
C PHE A 11 -1.67 2.11 -18.29
N ASN A 12 -0.44 1.83 -18.71
CA ASN A 12 0.09 2.07 -20.07
C ASN A 12 0.55 0.78 -20.79
N CYS A 13 0.22 -0.40 -20.26
CA CYS A 13 0.70 -1.69 -20.75
C CYS A 13 2.24 -1.89 -20.74
N GLY A 14 2.97 -1.10 -19.95
CA GLY A 14 4.44 -1.18 -19.83
C GLY A 14 4.94 -2.14 -18.76
N SER A 15 4.07 -2.72 -17.93
CA SER A 15 4.42 -3.69 -16.88
C SER A 15 4.04 -5.12 -17.25
N CYS A 16 4.46 -6.10 -16.46
CA CYS A 16 4.12 -7.51 -16.67
C CYS A 16 3.09 -7.99 -15.65
N LYS A 17 2.18 -8.89 -16.05
CA LYS A 17 1.22 -9.54 -15.15
C LYS A 17 1.94 -10.16 -13.94
N PHE A 18 1.32 -10.13 -12.77
CA PHE A 18 1.85 -10.77 -11.57
C PHE A 18 2.31 -12.21 -11.86
N GLY A 19 3.55 -12.53 -11.48
CA GLY A 19 4.19 -13.81 -11.77
C GLY A 19 4.96 -13.86 -13.10
N PHE A 20 5.04 -12.76 -13.84
CA PHE A 20 5.87 -12.62 -15.05
C PHE A 20 6.83 -11.43 -14.94
N ARG A 21 7.96 -11.51 -15.64
CA ARG A 21 8.95 -10.43 -15.75
C ARG A 21 9.67 -10.41 -17.10
N GLY A 22 10.65 -9.51 -17.21
CA GLY A 22 11.49 -9.34 -18.37
C GLY A 22 10.85 -8.44 -19.43
N PRO A 23 11.61 -7.94 -20.41
CA PRO A 23 11.15 -6.93 -21.37
C PRO A 23 10.01 -7.40 -22.28
N ARG A 24 9.74 -8.72 -22.32
CA ARG A 24 8.66 -9.34 -23.09
C ARG A 24 7.59 -10.03 -22.24
N CYS A 25 7.67 -9.94 -20.90
CA CYS A 25 6.73 -10.60 -19.98
C CYS A 25 6.58 -12.12 -20.21
N THR A 26 7.67 -12.80 -20.54
CA THR A 26 7.69 -14.24 -20.84
C THR A 26 8.38 -15.08 -19.77
N GLU A 27 9.19 -14.45 -18.92
CA GLU A 27 9.88 -15.13 -17.82
C GLU A 27 8.93 -15.28 -16.64
N ARG A 28 8.72 -16.52 -16.17
CA ARG A 28 7.95 -16.76 -14.95
C ARG A 28 8.78 -16.39 -13.72
N ARG A 29 8.13 -15.76 -12.75
CA ARG A 29 8.70 -15.38 -11.46
C ARG A 29 7.79 -15.91 -10.35
N LEU A 30 8.40 -16.59 -9.37
CA LEU A 30 7.74 -16.94 -8.12
C LEU A 30 8.44 -16.19 -6.99
N LEU A 31 7.67 -15.41 -6.24
CA LEU A 31 8.14 -14.72 -5.05
C LEU A 31 7.48 -15.36 -3.82
N VAL A 32 8.22 -15.44 -2.72
CA VAL A 32 7.78 -16.08 -1.48
C VAL A 32 7.74 -15.05 -0.37
N ARG A 33 6.53 -14.72 0.10
CA ARG A 33 6.34 -13.91 1.31
C ARG A 33 6.62 -14.80 2.52
N ARG A 34 7.54 -14.36 3.39
CA ARG A 34 8.01 -15.11 4.58
C ARG A 34 7.51 -14.46 5.86
N ASN A 35 7.51 -15.21 6.96
CA ASN A 35 7.26 -14.63 8.28
C ASN A 35 8.35 -13.59 8.57
N ILE A 36 7.97 -12.44 9.12
CA ILE A 36 8.90 -11.36 9.47
C ILE A 36 9.99 -11.81 10.47
N PHE A 37 9.69 -12.80 11.31
CA PHE A 37 10.65 -13.39 12.25
C PHE A 37 11.64 -14.36 11.59
N ASP A 38 11.34 -14.86 10.39
CA ASP A 38 12.26 -15.73 9.63
C ASP A 38 13.26 -14.93 8.78
N LEU A 39 13.09 -13.62 8.68
CA LEU A 39 13.98 -12.75 7.92
C LEU A 39 15.31 -12.61 8.64
N SER A 40 16.40 -12.66 7.87
CA SER A 40 17.71 -12.23 8.36
C SER A 40 17.72 -10.72 8.67
N VAL A 41 18.65 -10.28 9.50
CA VAL A 41 18.79 -8.85 9.85
C VAL A 41 18.88 -7.94 8.61
N PRO A 42 19.67 -8.27 7.55
CA PRO A 42 19.68 -7.46 6.33
C PRO A 42 18.34 -7.46 5.58
N GLU A 43 17.62 -8.59 5.52
CA GLU A 43 16.31 -8.66 4.86
C GLU A 43 15.27 -7.80 5.59
N LYS A 44 15.23 -7.89 6.93
CA LYS A 44 14.36 -7.05 7.78
C LYS A 44 14.70 -5.56 7.62
N ASN A 45 15.98 -5.19 7.72
CA ASN A 45 16.40 -3.79 7.59
C ASN A 45 16.08 -3.24 6.19
N LYS A 46 16.22 -4.05 5.14
CA LYS A 46 15.81 -3.69 3.77
C LYS A 46 14.30 -3.42 3.71
N PHE A 47 13.48 -4.29 4.28
CA PHE A 47 12.02 -4.09 4.33
C PHE A 47 11.65 -2.76 5.01
N LEU A 48 12.18 -2.50 6.21
CA LEU A 48 11.90 -1.26 6.95
C LEU A 48 12.39 0.00 6.21
N ALA A 49 13.56 -0.09 5.56
CA ALA A 49 14.10 1.00 4.75
C ALA A 49 13.21 1.28 3.53
N TYR A 50 12.71 0.23 2.86
CA TYR A 50 11.84 0.39 1.68
C TYR A 50 10.47 0.96 2.05
N LEU A 51 9.91 0.60 3.20
CA LEU A 51 8.68 1.24 3.71
C LEU A 51 8.89 2.75 3.94
N THR A 52 9.99 3.11 4.60
CA THR A 52 10.35 4.52 4.83
C THR A 52 10.58 5.27 3.52
N LEU A 53 11.28 4.66 2.56
CA LEU A 53 11.47 5.25 1.24
C LEU A 53 10.13 5.48 0.53
N ALA A 54 9.22 4.50 0.57
CA ALA A 54 7.89 4.62 -0.03
C ALA A 54 7.04 5.72 0.63
N LYS A 55 7.18 5.93 1.94
CA LYS A 55 6.48 7.01 2.68
C LYS A 55 6.96 8.40 2.30
N HIS A 56 8.22 8.54 1.88
CA HIS A 56 8.82 9.85 1.57
C HIS A 56 9.05 10.10 0.07
N THR A 57 8.70 9.16 -0.80
CA THR A 57 8.84 9.33 -2.24
C THR A 57 7.49 9.53 -2.91
N THR A 58 7.31 10.64 -3.61
CA THR A 58 6.12 10.92 -4.43
C THR A 58 5.95 9.83 -5.49
N SER A 59 4.73 9.33 -5.62
CA SER A 59 4.31 8.40 -6.67
C SER A 59 4.50 9.05 -8.05
N PRO A 60 5.27 8.43 -8.97
CA PRO A 60 5.48 9.00 -10.31
C PRO A 60 4.28 8.77 -11.24
N ASP A 61 3.47 7.75 -10.97
CA ASP A 61 2.42 7.26 -11.88
C ASP A 61 1.00 7.65 -11.44
N TYR A 62 0.81 7.96 -10.15
CA TYR A 62 -0.51 8.18 -9.55
C TYR A 62 -0.56 9.45 -8.71
N VAL A 63 -1.68 10.15 -8.83
CA VAL A 63 -2.11 11.28 -7.99
C VAL A 63 -3.48 10.95 -7.38
N ILE A 64 -3.83 11.61 -6.29
CA ILE A 64 -5.12 11.39 -5.60
C ILE A 64 -6.09 12.54 -5.86
N PRO A 65 -7.39 12.27 -6.09
CA PRO A 65 -8.39 13.31 -6.19
C PRO A 65 -8.64 13.96 -4.82
N THR A 66 -8.69 15.29 -4.80
CA THR A 66 -8.96 16.11 -3.60
C THR A 66 -10.37 16.71 -3.60
N GLY A 67 -11.16 16.46 -4.66
CA GLY A 67 -12.54 16.88 -4.78
C GLY A 67 -13.41 15.81 -5.45
N THR A 68 -14.73 15.99 -5.38
CA THR A 68 -15.71 15.13 -6.06
C THR A 68 -15.76 15.45 -7.56
N TYR A 69 -16.33 14.53 -8.35
CA TYR A 69 -16.53 14.76 -9.79
C TYR A 69 -17.35 16.02 -10.09
N GLY A 70 -18.32 16.35 -9.24
CA GLY A 70 -19.09 17.59 -9.32
C GLY A 70 -18.22 18.83 -9.08
N GLN A 71 -17.38 18.81 -8.04
CA GLN A 71 -16.43 19.91 -7.75
C GLN A 71 -15.38 20.08 -8.86
N MET A 72 -15.06 19.02 -9.60
CA MET A 72 -14.17 19.07 -10.74
C MET A 72 -14.83 19.59 -12.04
N ASN A 73 -16.02 20.19 -11.97
CA ASN A 73 -16.79 20.64 -13.14
C ASN A 73 -16.91 19.52 -14.18
N GLN A 74 -17.31 18.32 -13.74
CA GLN A 74 -17.42 17.13 -14.59
C GLN A 74 -16.12 16.77 -15.30
N GLY A 75 -14.99 16.97 -14.61
CA GLY A 75 -13.64 16.63 -15.10
C GLY A 75 -12.93 17.75 -15.87
N THR A 76 -13.57 18.92 -16.09
CA THR A 76 -12.93 20.05 -16.78
C THR A 76 -12.02 20.89 -15.88
N THR A 77 -12.15 20.75 -14.56
CA THR A 77 -11.29 21.41 -13.56
C THR A 77 -10.67 20.34 -12.66
N PRO A 78 -9.49 19.79 -13.02
CA PRO A 78 -8.89 18.68 -12.27
C PRO A 78 -8.48 19.13 -10.86
N LEU A 79 -8.91 18.38 -9.85
CA LEU A 79 -8.55 18.59 -8.44
C LEU A 79 -7.77 17.37 -7.94
N PHE A 80 -6.46 17.38 -8.15
CA PHE A 80 -5.58 16.29 -7.75
C PHE A 80 -4.40 16.82 -6.95
N SER A 81 -3.84 15.97 -6.10
CA SER A 81 -2.61 16.22 -5.37
C SER A 81 -1.62 15.09 -5.59
N ASP A 82 -0.35 15.44 -5.63
CA ASP A 82 0.74 14.49 -5.45
C ASP A 82 0.59 13.77 -4.11
N VAL A 83 1.07 12.52 -4.08
CA VAL A 83 0.98 11.63 -2.93
C VAL A 83 2.23 10.75 -2.87
N SER A 84 2.68 10.38 -1.67
CA SER A 84 3.76 9.40 -1.54
C SER A 84 3.31 8.00 -1.99
N VAL A 85 4.25 7.13 -2.36
CA VAL A 85 3.92 5.73 -2.71
C VAL A 85 3.19 5.05 -1.55
N TYR A 86 3.61 5.23 -0.30
CA TYR A 86 2.91 4.65 0.85
C TYR A 86 1.50 5.26 1.03
N ASP A 87 1.40 6.59 0.94
CA ASP A 87 0.14 7.30 1.20
C ASP A 87 -0.89 7.12 0.08
N LEU A 88 -0.46 6.74 -1.12
CA LEU A 88 -1.36 6.31 -2.18
C LEU A 88 -2.20 5.10 -1.72
N PHE A 89 -1.56 4.13 -1.07
CA PHE A 89 -2.24 2.93 -0.57
C PHE A 89 -3.07 3.24 0.67
N VAL A 90 -2.61 4.12 1.56
CA VAL A 90 -3.44 4.63 2.67
C VAL A 90 -4.70 5.32 2.13
N TRP A 91 -4.53 6.22 1.15
CA TRP A 91 -5.63 6.95 0.54
C TRP A 91 -6.61 6.01 -0.18
N MET A 92 -6.11 5.01 -0.90
CA MET A 92 -6.97 4.04 -1.59
C MET A 92 -7.82 3.21 -0.62
N HIS A 93 -7.26 2.82 0.53
CA HIS A 93 -8.00 2.13 1.59
C HIS A 93 -9.02 3.04 2.29
N TYR A 94 -8.65 4.30 2.55
CA TYR A 94 -9.60 5.31 3.02
C TYR A 94 -10.74 5.51 2.02
N TYR A 95 -10.43 5.66 0.73
CA TYR A 95 -11.40 6.00 -0.30
C TYR A 95 -12.43 4.88 -0.55
N VAL A 96 -12.05 3.63 -0.34
CA VAL A 96 -12.96 2.48 -0.50
C VAL A 96 -13.87 2.27 0.72
N SER A 97 -13.47 2.77 1.90
CA SER A 97 -14.16 2.53 3.19
C SER A 97 -14.82 3.79 3.77
N ARG A 98 -14.65 4.95 3.13
CA ARG A 98 -15.29 6.22 3.56
C ARG A 98 -16.79 6.20 3.31
N ASP A 99 -17.50 7.00 4.11
CA ASP A 99 -18.91 7.29 3.87
C ASP A 99 -19.17 7.72 2.42
N THR A 100 -20.21 7.15 1.81
CA THR A 100 -20.63 7.51 0.46
C THR A 100 -21.34 8.86 0.48
N LEU A 101 -20.83 9.81 -0.30
CA LEU A 101 -21.49 11.11 -0.48
C LEU A 101 -22.70 10.93 -1.38
N LEU A 102 -23.89 11.23 -0.88
CA LEU A 102 -25.14 11.14 -1.65
C LEU A 102 -25.48 12.44 -2.39
N GLY A 103 -24.78 13.54 -2.08
CA GLY A 103 -25.09 14.89 -2.53
C GLY A 103 -25.32 15.81 -1.33
N ASP A 104 -25.15 17.12 -1.53
CA ASP A 104 -25.23 18.13 -0.44
C ASP A 104 -24.35 17.76 0.77
N SER A 105 -24.91 17.78 1.98
CA SER A 105 -24.24 17.37 3.23
C SER A 105 -24.65 15.96 3.70
N GLU A 106 -25.35 15.19 2.84
CA GLU A 106 -25.84 13.86 3.19
C GLU A 106 -24.80 12.78 2.87
N VAL A 107 -24.69 11.84 3.80
CA VAL A 107 -23.74 10.72 3.73
C VAL A 107 -24.43 9.41 4.05
N TRP A 108 -24.10 8.35 3.32
CA TRP A 108 -24.45 6.99 3.66
C TRP A 108 -23.25 6.30 4.30
N ARG A 109 -23.41 5.90 5.58
CA ARG A 109 -22.36 5.26 6.39
C ARG A 109 -22.35 3.75 6.33
N ASP A 110 -23.49 3.11 6.08
CA ASP A 110 -23.63 1.65 6.06
C ASP A 110 -23.24 1.04 4.70
N ILE A 111 -22.12 1.50 4.12
CA ILE A 111 -21.57 0.96 2.87
C ILE A 111 -20.05 0.96 2.93
N ASP A 112 -19.46 -0.21 2.69
CA ASP A 112 -18.01 -0.40 2.58
C ASP A 112 -17.73 -1.29 1.36
N PHE A 113 -16.83 -0.85 0.48
CA PHE A 113 -16.52 -1.55 -0.76
C PHE A 113 -15.37 -2.55 -0.62
N ALA A 114 -14.67 -2.58 0.51
CA ALA A 114 -13.54 -3.46 0.80
C ALA A 114 -13.70 -4.30 2.08
N HIS A 115 -14.73 -4.07 2.90
CA HIS A 115 -14.99 -4.82 4.13
C HIS A 115 -16.45 -5.32 4.18
N GLU A 116 -16.75 -6.16 5.18
CA GLU A 116 -18.11 -6.65 5.51
C GLU A 116 -18.87 -7.35 4.37
N ALA A 117 -18.15 -7.72 3.31
CA ALA A 117 -18.70 -8.30 2.10
C ALA A 117 -17.70 -9.29 1.45
N PRO A 118 -18.15 -10.12 0.49
CA PRO A 118 -17.28 -11.07 -0.23
C PRO A 118 -16.07 -10.42 -0.93
N GLY A 119 -16.10 -9.10 -1.14
CA GLY A 119 -14.99 -8.33 -1.69
C GLY A 119 -13.76 -8.24 -0.78
N PHE A 120 -13.89 -8.52 0.53
CA PHE A 120 -12.82 -8.31 1.51
C PHE A 120 -11.48 -8.95 1.14
N LEU A 121 -11.46 -10.28 0.97
CA LEU A 121 -10.25 -11.01 0.64
C LEU A 121 -9.67 -10.65 -0.75
N PRO A 122 -10.46 -10.63 -1.85
CA PRO A 122 -9.90 -10.30 -3.16
C PRO A 122 -9.42 -8.84 -3.25
N TRP A 123 -10.10 -7.89 -2.62
CA TRP A 123 -9.69 -6.48 -2.62
C TRP A 123 -8.33 -6.31 -1.93
N HIS A 124 -8.19 -6.82 -0.70
CA HIS A 124 -6.94 -6.73 0.05
C HIS A 124 -5.79 -7.53 -0.59
N ARG A 125 -6.11 -8.64 -1.28
CA ARG A 125 -5.10 -9.37 -2.06
C ARG A 125 -4.52 -8.51 -3.18
N LEU A 126 -5.38 -7.86 -3.97
CA LEU A 126 -4.91 -7.00 -5.06
C LEU A 126 -4.19 -5.75 -4.53
N PHE A 127 -4.71 -5.17 -3.44
CA PHE A 127 -4.05 -4.07 -2.71
C PHE A 127 -2.59 -4.40 -2.38
N LEU A 128 -2.34 -5.55 -1.74
CA LEU A 128 -0.99 -5.97 -1.36
C LEU A 128 -0.11 -6.32 -2.57
N LEU A 129 -0.68 -6.82 -3.67
CA LEU A 129 0.07 -7.10 -4.89
C LEU A 129 0.54 -5.81 -5.57
N LEU A 130 -0.34 -4.81 -5.66
CA LEU A 130 -0.01 -3.50 -6.22
C LEU A 130 0.99 -2.76 -5.32
N TRP A 131 0.81 -2.83 -4.00
CA TRP A 131 1.73 -2.17 -3.06
C TRP A 131 3.15 -2.74 -3.14
N GLU A 132 3.26 -4.07 -3.20
CA GLU A 132 4.54 -4.76 -3.40
C GLU A 132 5.17 -4.37 -4.74
N GLU A 133 4.39 -4.30 -5.82
CA GLU A 133 4.86 -3.90 -7.15
C GLU A 133 5.38 -2.45 -7.18
N GLU A 134 4.67 -1.49 -6.58
CA GLU A 134 5.10 -0.09 -6.55
C GLU A 134 6.40 0.08 -5.75
N ILE A 135 6.60 -0.67 -4.66
CA ILE A 135 7.88 -0.69 -3.94
C ILE A 135 8.98 -1.34 -4.80
N GLN A 136 8.70 -2.43 -5.52
CA GLN A 136 9.65 -3.05 -6.46
C GLN A 136 10.10 -2.05 -7.54
N LYS A 137 9.15 -1.30 -8.13
CA LYS A 137 9.45 -0.26 -9.12
C LYS A 137 10.29 0.87 -8.53
N LEU A 138 9.89 1.38 -7.37
CA LEU A 138 10.59 2.46 -6.67
C LEU A 138 12.05 2.13 -6.34
N THR A 139 12.30 0.88 -5.97
CA THR A 139 13.61 0.43 -5.47
C THR A 139 14.47 -0.22 -6.55
N GLY A 140 13.86 -0.68 -7.65
CA GLY A 140 14.48 -1.57 -8.64
C GLY A 140 14.72 -3.00 -8.12
N ASP A 141 14.32 -3.33 -6.88
CA ASP A 141 14.45 -4.69 -6.34
C ASP A 141 13.24 -5.53 -6.74
N GLU A 142 13.31 -6.13 -7.93
CA GLU A 142 12.28 -7.04 -8.45
C GLU A 142 12.04 -8.29 -7.58
N ASN A 143 12.93 -8.60 -6.64
CA ASN A 143 12.78 -9.75 -5.74
C ASN A 143 12.22 -9.35 -4.36
N PHE A 144 11.92 -8.06 -4.14
CA PHE A 144 11.32 -7.61 -2.90
C PHE A 144 9.96 -8.26 -2.68
N THR A 145 9.72 -8.70 -1.43
CA THR A 145 8.41 -9.17 -0.99
C THR A 145 8.04 -8.57 0.35
N ILE A 146 6.75 -8.30 0.54
CA ILE A 146 6.21 -7.90 1.83
C ILE A 146 6.14 -9.14 2.74
N PRO A 147 6.79 -9.15 3.92
CA PRO A 147 6.66 -10.26 4.86
C PRO A 147 5.28 -10.26 5.52
N TYR A 148 4.93 -11.37 6.18
CA TYR A 148 3.74 -11.44 7.01
C TYR A 148 4.11 -11.56 8.49
N TRP A 149 3.20 -11.13 9.36
CA TRP A 149 3.23 -11.43 10.79
C TRP A 149 2.19 -12.50 11.08
N ASP A 150 2.63 -13.63 11.61
CA ASP A 150 1.75 -14.68 12.09
C ASP A 150 1.24 -14.32 13.50
N TRP A 151 0.07 -13.69 13.58
CA TRP A 151 -0.50 -13.17 14.82
C TRP A 151 -1.50 -14.13 15.49
N ARG A 152 -1.73 -15.33 14.92
CA ARG A 152 -2.85 -16.21 15.30
C ARG A 152 -2.85 -16.60 16.78
N ASP A 153 -1.66 -16.80 17.37
CA ASP A 153 -1.47 -17.20 18.76
C ASP A 153 -0.77 -16.10 19.59
N ALA A 154 -0.69 -14.87 19.07
CA ALA A 154 0.02 -13.77 19.72
C ALA A 154 -0.83 -13.18 20.86
N GLU A 155 -0.32 -13.20 22.10
CA GLU A 155 -0.99 -12.57 23.26
C GLU A 155 -0.78 -11.04 23.27
N ASN A 156 0.32 -10.57 22.66
CA ASN A 156 0.70 -9.18 22.55
C ASN A 156 1.20 -8.90 21.12
N CYS A 157 1.48 -7.63 20.81
CA CYS A 157 2.09 -7.28 19.54
C CYS A 157 3.60 -7.60 19.55
N ASP A 158 3.95 -8.80 19.09
CA ASP A 158 5.35 -9.27 19.04
C ASP A 158 6.25 -8.45 18.10
N VAL A 159 5.63 -7.82 17.10
CA VAL A 159 6.31 -6.93 16.15
C VAL A 159 6.39 -5.48 16.62
N CYS A 160 5.78 -5.12 17.75
CA CYS A 160 5.80 -3.76 18.31
C CYS A 160 7.05 -3.55 19.18
N THR A 161 8.21 -3.61 18.54
CA THR A 161 9.52 -3.28 19.12
C THR A 161 10.27 -2.34 18.18
N ASP A 162 11.24 -1.59 18.68
CA ASP A 162 12.05 -0.68 17.86
C ASP A 162 12.93 -1.40 16.83
N GLU A 163 13.05 -2.72 16.95
CA GLU A 163 13.70 -3.57 15.96
C GLU A 163 12.79 -3.86 14.73
N TYR A 164 11.47 -3.76 14.90
CA TYR A 164 10.46 -4.07 13.89
C TYR A 164 9.57 -2.85 13.63
N MET A 165 8.30 -2.87 14.06
CA MET A 165 7.28 -1.88 13.68
C MET A 165 7.17 -0.70 14.66
N GLY A 166 8.01 -0.68 15.69
CA GLY A 166 8.09 0.36 16.71
C GLY A 166 7.57 -0.08 18.07
N GLY A 167 8.36 0.19 19.11
CA GLY A 167 7.98 -0.05 20.50
C GLY A 167 6.97 0.98 20.99
N ARG A 168 6.39 0.73 22.17
CA ARG A 168 5.53 1.71 22.85
C ARG A 168 6.39 2.81 23.47
N ASN A 169 6.00 4.06 23.31
CA ASN A 169 6.70 5.17 23.95
C ASN A 169 6.55 5.13 25.49
N PRO A 170 7.65 5.15 26.27
CA PRO A 170 7.59 5.08 27.73
C PRO A 170 6.89 6.27 28.40
N ALA A 171 6.92 7.46 27.77
CA ALA A 171 6.36 8.69 28.30
C ALA A 171 4.91 8.93 27.84
N ASN A 172 4.55 8.46 26.64
CA ASN A 172 3.18 8.56 26.12
C ASN A 172 2.75 7.22 25.49
N PRO A 173 1.91 6.43 26.17
CA PRO A 173 1.52 5.10 25.70
C PRO A 173 0.74 5.07 24.37
N ASN A 174 0.30 6.23 23.86
CA ASN A 174 -0.40 6.38 22.58
C ASN A 174 0.53 6.71 21.40
N LEU A 175 1.83 6.82 21.63
CA LEU A 175 2.85 7.07 20.61
C LEU A 175 3.80 5.89 20.45
N LEU A 176 4.40 5.79 19.28
CA LEU A 176 5.55 4.92 19.06
C LEU A 176 6.78 5.50 19.77
N SER A 177 7.64 4.60 20.24
CA SER A 177 8.94 4.92 20.80
C SER A 177 9.73 5.81 19.83
N PRO A 178 10.36 6.90 20.30
CA PRO A 178 11.16 7.78 19.45
C PRO A 178 12.35 7.11 18.76
N ALA A 179 12.70 5.88 19.16
CA ALA A 179 13.74 5.08 18.50
C ALA A 179 13.22 4.30 17.29
N SER A 180 11.90 4.22 17.09
CA SER A 180 11.30 3.63 15.89
C SER A 180 11.41 4.56 14.69
N PHE A 181 11.76 4.01 13.52
CA PHE A 181 11.70 4.74 12.24
C PHE A 181 10.32 5.37 12.00
N PHE A 182 9.26 4.68 12.43
CA PHE A 182 7.87 5.05 12.21
C PHE A 182 7.37 6.15 13.15
N SER A 183 8.11 6.51 14.21
CA SER A 183 7.65 7.53 15.17
C SER A 183 7.56 8.94 14.59
N SER A 184 8.26 9.17 13.46
CA SER A 184 8.26 10.43 12.73
C SER A 184 7.18 10.53 11.65
N TRP A 185 6.46 9.44 11.40
CA TRP A 185 5.46 9.40 10.34
C TRP A 185 4.24 10.23 10.71
N GLN A 186 3.77 11.02 9.76
CA GLN A 186 2.52 11.75 9.86
C GLN A 186 1.44 11.01 9.08
N VAL A 187 0.24 10.94 9.66
CA VAL A 187 -0.97 10.40 9.03
C VAL A 187 -1.63 11.48 8.20
#